data_AF-A0A7L4QVG7-F1
#
_entry.id   AF-A0A7L4QVG7-F1
#
_cell.length_a   1.000
_cell.length_b   1.000
_cell.length_c   1.000
_cell.angle_alpha   90.00
_cell.angle_beta   90.00
_cell.angle_gamma   90.00
#
_symmetry.space_group_name_H-M   'P 1'
#
loop_
_entity.id
_entity.type
_entity.pdbx_description
1 polymer ?
#
loop_
_entity_poly.entity_id
_entity_poly.type
_entity_poly.pdbx_seq_one_letter_code
_entity_poly.pdbx_strand_id
1 'polypeptide(L)'
;MAEKGAVQGGGRVAISYKMPPNVYEKIYNLVYEEKRFSTISDCITQALIYFIDNQNDVGQFKENFQEYLASDEGKDFMKMMMKELLVDVLTSQQQSITAQARK
;
A
#
# COMPACT_ATOMS: atom_id res chain seq x y z
N MET A 1 8.18 10.96 -50.81
CA MET A 1 8.51 11.61 -49.54
C MET A 1 7.52 11.09 -48.50
N ALA A 2 7.94 10.16 -47.64
CA ALA A 2 7.12 9.64 -46.56
C ALA A 2 7.74 10.15 -45.25
N GLU A 3 7.13 11.19 -44.67
CA GLU A 3 7.47 11.67 -43.34
C GLU A 3 7.01 10.60 -42.34
N LYS A 4 7.99 10.02 -41.63
CA LYS A 4 7.77 9.05 -40.56
C LYS A 4 6.99 9.73 -39.43
N GLY A 5 5.80 9.21 -39.14
CA GLY A 5 5.02 9.58 -37.96
C GLY A 5 5.84 9.40 -36.68
N ALA A 6 6.01 10.47 -35.93
CA ALA A 6 6.55 10.43 -34.59
C ALA A 6 5.51 9.78 -33.67
N VAL A 7 5.89 8.67 -33.05
CA VAL A 7 5.16 8.04 -31.95
C VAL A 7 5.07 9.07 -30.82
N GLN A 8 3.87 9.55 -30.50
CA GLN A 8 3.59 10.44 -29.36
C GLN A 8 3.78 9.67 -28.05
N GLY A 9 5.03 9.55 -27.60
CA GLY A 9 5.39 9.16 -26.23
C GLY A 9 5.14 10.33 -25.27
N GLY A 10 4.62 10.03 -24.08
CA GLY A 10 4.16 11.01 -23.09
C GLY A 10 5.10 12.20 -22.87
N GLY A 11 4.60 13.40 -23.16
CA GLY A 11 5.35 14.65 -23.01
C GLY A 11 5.49 15.08 -21.55
N ARG A 12 6.61 15.72 -21.22
CA ARG A 12 6.77 16.42 -19.93
C ARG A 12 5.93 17.69 -19.95
N VAL A 13 5.10 17.88 -18.92
CA VAL A 13 4.27 19.08 -18.75
C VAL A 13 4.83 19.90 -17.60
N ALA A 14 5.08 21.19 -17.84
CA ALA A 14 5.48 22.12 -16.79
C ALA A 14 4.25 22.59 -16.02
N ILE A 15 4.25 22.41 -14.70
CA ILE A 15 3.14 22.77 -13.81
C ILE A 15 3.70 23.63 -12.69
N SER A 16 3.03 24.74 -12.39
CA SER A 16 3.31 25.56 -11.21
C SER A 16 2.35 25.17 -10.09
N TYR A 17 2.88 24.75 -8.95
CA TYR A 17 2.09 24.36 -7.79
C TYR A 17 2.75 24.84 -6.48
N LYS A 18 1.94 25.29 -5.53
CA LYS A 18 2.41 25.69 -4.19
C LYS A 18 2.35 24.49 -3.25
N MET A 19 3.51 24.05 -2.77
CA MET A 19 3.59 22.94 -1.82
C MET A 19 3.42 23.40 -0.37
N PRO A 20 2.73 22.60 0.46
CA PRO A 20 2.78 22.75 1.91
C PRO A 20 4.21 22.64 2.46
N PRO A 21 4.60 23.42 3.49
CA PRO A 21 5.98 23.45 4.00
C PRO A 21 6.50 22.07 4.45
N ASN A 22 5.67 21.30 5.15
CA ASN A 22 5.99 19.95 5.62
C ASN A 22 6.24 18.93 4.50
N VAL A 23 5.71 19.18 3.30
CA VAL A 23 5.95 18.35 2.11
C VAL A 23 7.20 18.81 1.38
N TYR A 24 7.38 20.13 1.26
CA TYR A 24 8.56 20.71 0.64
C TYR A 24 9.85 20.29 1.36
N GLU A 25 9.90 20.36 2.69
CA GLU A 25 11.07 19.95 3.48
C GLU A 25 11.45 18.49 3.24
N LYS A 26 10.46 17.59 3.18
CA LYS A 26 10.70 16.17 2.90
C LYS A 26 11.28 15.97 1.50
N ILE A 27 10.71 16.62 0.48
CA ILE A 27 11.23 16.52 -0.89
C ILE A 27 12.63 17.13 -0.99
N TYR A 28 12.85 18.25 -0.32
CA TYR A 28 14.15 18.90 -0.26
C TYR A 28 15.21 17.95 0.31
N ASN A 29 14.95 17.31 1.45
CA ASN A 29 15.90 16.38 2.06
C ASN A 29 16.17 15.18 1.14
N LEU A 30 15.13 14.60 0.54
CA LEU A 30 15.26 13.45 -0.37
C LEU A 30 16.10 13.78 -1.63
N VAL A 31 16.02 15.00 -2.14
CA VAL A 31 16.73 15.44 -3.36
C VAL A 31 18.13 15.94 -3.05
N TYR A 32 18.28 16.80 -2.05
CA TYR A 32 19.53 17.54 -1.83
C TYR A 32 20.41 16.93 -0.74
N GLU A 33 19.82 16.43 0.34
CA GLU A 33 20.58 15.82 1.44
C GLU A 33 20.89 14.35 1.16
N GLU A 34 19.85 13.57 0.87
CA GLU A 34 19.96 12.12 0.65
C GLU A 34 20.32 11.75 -0.79
N LYS A 35 20.20 12.69 -1.74
CA LYS A 35 20.48 12.50 -3.17
C LYS A 35 19.79 11.27 -3.79
N ARG A 36 18.60 10.91 -3.30
CA ARG A 36 17.81 9.78 -3.81
C ARG A 36 17.18 10.07 -5.17
N PHE A 37 16.95 11.35 -5.48
CA PHE A 37 16.35 11.80 -6.73
C PHE A 37 17.18 12.90 -7.37
N SER A 38 17.16 12.97 -8.70
CA SER A 38 18.01 13.91 -9.44
C SER A 38 17.48 15.35 -9.38
N THR A 39 16.16 15.52 -9.29
CA THR A 39 15.50 16.83 -9.20
C THR A 39 14.23 16.73 -8.36
N ILE A 40 13.73 17.88 -7.92
CA ILE A 40 12.40 17.98 -7.29
C ILE A 40 11.32 17.41 -8.20
N SER A 41 11.34 17.71 -9.50
CA SER A 41 10.38 17.19 -10.47
C SER A 41 10.41 15.66 -10.56
N ASP A 42 11.59 15.06 -10.56
CA ASP A 42 11.77 13.60 -10.60
C ASP A 42 11.20 12.93 -9.33
N CYS A 43 11.48 13.49 -8.15
CA CYS A 43 10.91 13.01 -6.88
C CYS A 43 9.37 13.05 -6.89
N ILE A 44 8.78 14.13 -7.41
CA ILE A 44 7.32 14.28 -7.49
C ILE A 44 6.73 13.31 -8.51
N THR A 45 7.33 13.19 -9.69
CA THR A 45 6.87 12.26 -10.74
C THR A 45 6.87 10.83 -10.23
N GLN A 46 7.93 10.38 -9.56
CA GLN A 46 8.00 9.04 -8.98
C GLN A 46 6.97 8.84 -7.88
N ALA A 47 6.76 9.83 -7.01
CA ALA A 47 5.72 9.76 -5.98
C ALA A 47 4.30 9.66 -6.56
N LEU A 48 4.02 10.37 -7.65
CA LEU A 48 2.72 10.33 -8.35
C LEU A 48 2.51 9.00 -9.07
N ILE A 49 3.54 8.48 -9.75
CA ILE A 49 3.49 7.14 -10.38
C ILE A 49 3.20 6.10 -9.31
N TYR A 50 3.98 6.09 -8.22
CA TYR A 50 3.77 5.17 -7.10
C TYR A 50 2.36 5.30 -6.52
N PHE A 51 1.83 6.52 -6.38
CA PHE A 51 0.47 6.71 -5.87
C PHE A 51 -0.58 6.10 -6.80
N ILE A 52 -0.47 6.30 -8.11
CA ILE A 52 -1.40 5.75 -9.11
C ILE A 52 -1.30 4.22 -9.15
N ASP A 53 -0.08 3.69 -9.18
CA ASP A 53 0.17 2.25 -9.20
C ASP A 53 -0.41 1.59 -7.95
N ASN A 54 -0.18 2.17 -6.76
CA ASN A 54 -0.75 1.63 -5.51
C ASN A 54 -2.25 1.87 -5.36
N GLN A 55 -2.83 2.93 -5.94
CA GLN A 55 -4.28 3.08 -5.96
C GLN A 55 -4.93 1.95 -6.77
N ASN A 56 -4.33 1.61 -7.91
CA ASN A 56 -4.77 0.49 -8.74
C ASN A 56 -4.51 -0.86 -8.05
N ASP A 57 -3.36 -1.05 -7.43
CA ASP A 57 -3.00 -2.32 -6.76
C ASP A 57 -3.78 -2.54 -5.47
N VAL A 58 -3.95 -1.52 -4.61
CA VAL A 58 -4.73 -1.64 -3.37
C VAL A 58 -6.23 -1.77 -3.68
N GLY A 59 -6.71 -1.09 -4.73
CA GLY A 59 -8.08 -1.23 -5.22
C GLY A 59 -8.36 -2.66 -5.71
N GLN A 60 -7.54 -3.14 -6.65
CA GLN A 60 -7.65 -4.51 -7.17
C GLN A 60 -7.40 -5.57 -6.11
N PHE A 61 -6.44 -5.37 -5.20
CA PHE A 61 -6.21 -6.28 -4.09
C PHE A 61 -7.43 -6.37 -3.18
N LYS A 62 -8.05 -5.24 -2.83
CA LYS A 62 -9.27 -5.25 -2.00
C LYS A 62 -10.41 -5.98 -2.68
N GLU A 63 -10.60 -5.75 -3.97
CA GLU A 63 -11.66 -6.41 -4.76
C GLU A 63 -11.40 -7.92 -4.87
N ASN A 64 -10.21 -8.32 -5.32
CA ASN A 64 -9.80 -9.73 -5.41
C ASN A 64 -9.84 -10.44 -4.05
N PHE A 65 -9.46 -9.75 -2.98
CA PHE A 65 -9.50 -10.30 -1.62
C PHE A 65 -10.94 -10.45 -1.12
N GLN A 66 -11.83 -9.50 -1.44
CA GLN A 66 -13.27 -9.63 -1.13
C GLN A 66 -13.92 -10.77 -1.92
N GLU A 67 -13.61 -10.90 -3.21
CA GLU A 67 -14.08 -12.02 -4.03
C GLU A 67 -13.57 -13.36 -3.50
N TYR A 68 -12.28 -13.43 -3.13
CA TYR A 68 -11.70 -14.60 -2.50
C TYR A 68 -12.41 -14.96 -1.20
N LEU A 69 -12.63 -14.01 -0.29
CA LEU A 69 -13.36 -14.25 0.96
C LEU A 69 -14.83 -14.65 0.74
N ALA A 70 -15.45 -14.23 -0.36
CA ALA A 70 -16.81 -14.62 -0.73
C ALA A 70 -16.89 -16.02 -1.36
N SER A 71 -15.79 -16.55 -1.89
CA SER A 71 -15.68 -17.90 -2.42
C SER A 71 -15.81 -18.97 -1.32
N ASP A 72 -16.08 -20.21 -1.71
CA ASP A 72 -16.19 -21.32 -0.76
C ASP A 72 -14.85 -21.62 -0.08
N GLU A 73 -13.73 -21.51 -0.81
CA GLU A 73 -12.38 -21.63 -0.25
C GLU A 73 -12.08 -20.53 0.78
N GLY A 74 -12.43 -19.28 0.49
CA GLY A 74 -12.23 -18.17 1.42
C GLY A 74 -13.11 -18.26 2.66
N LYS A 75 -14.35 -18.73 2.53
CA LYS A 75 -15.23 -19.01 3.68
C LYS A 75 -14.65 -20.11 4.57
N ASP A 76 -14.09 -21.16 4.00
CA ASP A 76 -13.49 -22.24 4.77
C ASP A 76 -12.18 -21.81 5.45
N PHE A 77 -11.37 -20.98 4.77
CA PHE A 77 -10.23 -20.30 5.38
C PHE A 77 -10.64 -19.44 6.60
N MET A 78 -11.69 -18.62 6.46
CA MET A 78 -12.20 -17.79 7.55
C MET A 78 -12.74 -18.62 8.73
N LYS A 79 -13.44 -19.73 8.46
CA LYS A 79 -13.90 -20.65 9.51
C LYS A 79 -12.72 -21.28 10.26
N MET A 80 -11.68 -21.69 9.54
CA MET A 80 -10.48 -22.27 10.14
C MET A 80 -9.78 -21.27 11.04
N MET A 81 -9.53 -20.05 10.54
CA MET A 81 -8.90 -18.98 11.30
C MET A 81 -9.72 -18.59 12.55
N MET A 82 -11.05 -18.45 12.43
CA MET A 82 -11.90 -18.17 13.59
C MET A 82 -11.86 -19.31 14.62
N LYS A 83 -11.78 -20.56 14.17
CA LYS A 83 -11.67 -21.72 15.05
C LYS A 83 -10.33 -21.73 15.79
N GLU A 84 -9.23 -21.47 15.10
CA GLU A 84 -7.90 -21.37 15.73
C GLU A 84 -7.85 -20.24 16.76
N LEU A 85 -8.38 -19.06 16.41
CA LEU A 85 -8.42 -17.92 17.31
C LEU A 85 -9.30 -18.18 18.55
N LEU A 86 -10.43 -18.88 18.39
CA LEU A 86 -11.26 -19.34 19.51
C LEU A 86 -10.51 -20.32 20.41
N VAL A 87 -9.76 -21.26 19.84
CA VAL A 87 -8.93 -22.21 20.60
C VAL A 87 -7.87 -21.47 21.40
N ASP A 88 -7.19 -20.48 20.81
CA ASP A 88 -6.18 -19.68 21.50
C ASP A 88 -6.77 -18.88 22.66
N VAL A 89 -7.92 -18.23 22.46
CA VAL A 89 -8.62 -17.47 23.52
C VAL A 89 -9.08 -18.39 24.65
N LEU A 90 -9.65 -19.55 24.32
CA LEU A 90 -10.11 -20.52 25.31
C LEU A 90 -8.94 -21.12 26.10
N THR A 91 -7.83 -21.41 25.43
CA THR A 91 -6.61 -21.92 26.05
C THR A 91 -6.00 -20.86 26.99
N SER A 92 -5.95 -19.61 26.55
CA SER A 92 -5.48 -18.48 27.37
C SER A 92 -6.36 -18.27 28.61
N GLN A 93 -7.69 -18.31 28.46
CA GLN A 93 -8.60 -18.23 29.60
C GLN A 93 -8.44 -19.44 30.55
N GLN A 94 -8.31 -20.65 30.04
CA GLN A 94 -8.14 -21.84 30.86
C GLN A 94 -6.84 -21.78 31.70
N GLN A 95 -5.75 -21.27 31.13
CA GLN A 95 -4.51 -21.02 31.86
C GLN A 95 -4.68 -19.96 32.96
N SER A 96 -5.44 -18.89 32.68
CA SER A 96 -5.71 -17.86 33.69
C SER A 96 -6.54 -18.39 34.87
N ILE A 97 -7.54 -19.23 34.61
CA ILE A 97 -8.42 -19.82 35.62
C ILE A 97 -7.66 -20.85 36.46
N THR A 98 -6.85 -21.71 35.83
CA THR A 98 -6.00 -22.69 36.56
C THR A 98 -4.90 -22.04 37.38
N ALA A 99 -4.38 -20.87 36.97
CA ALA A 99 -3.45 -20.08 37.77
C ALA A 99 -4.11 -19.44 39.01
N GLN A 100 -5.39 -19.07 38.94
CA GLN A 100 -6.15 -18.54 40.07
C GLN A 100 -6.58 -19.62 41.07
N ALA A 101 -6.86 -20.85 40.61
CA ALA A 101 -7.26 -21.97 41.47
C ALA A 101 -6.10 -22.60 42.28
N ARG A 102 -4.84 -22.20 42.03
CA ARG A 102 -3.63 -22.67 42.73
C ARG A 102 -3.09 -21.67 43.78
N LYS A 103 -3.81 -20.58 44.04
CA LYS A 103 -3.56 -19.64 45.16
C LYS A 103 -4.55 -19.90 46.28
#